data_AF-A0A1D2RD27-F1
#
_entry.id   AF-A0A1D2RD27-F1
#
_cell.length_a   1.000
_cell.length_b   1.000
_cell.length_c   1.000
_cell.angle_alpha   90.00
_cell.angle_beta   90.00
_cell.angle_gamma   90.00
#
_symmetry.space_group_name_H-M   'P 1'
#
loop_
_entity.id
_entity.type
_entity.pdbx_description
1 polymer ?
#
loop_
_entity_poly.entity_id
_entity_poly.type
_entity_poly.pdbx_seq_one_letter_code
_entity_poly.pdbx_strand_id
1 'polypeptide(L)' 'MNKLVSVIIVNWNGMEHLNECLSSLSKQTYKNFEVIFVDNGSIDFNLKFNLKRRFPHIDE' A
#
# COMPACT_ATOMS: atom_id res chain seq x y z
N MET A 1 0.74 -17.61 19.07
CA MET A 1 1.31 -16.94 17.87
C MET A 1 0.28 -15.96 17.34
N ASN A 2 0.71 -14.74 17.00
CA ASN A 2 -0.16 -13.77 16.33
C ASN A 2 -0.30 -14.19 14.86
N LYS A 3 -1.51 -14.15 14.29
CA LYS A 3 -1.77 -14.59 12.90
C LYS A 3 -1.26 -13.54 11.90
N LEU A 4 -0.64 -13.93 10.80
CA LEU A 4 -0.35 -12.96 9.75
C LEU A 4 -1.68 -12.44 9.17
N VAL A 5 -1.79 -11.12 8.97
CA VAL A 5 -2.91 -10.49 8.27
C VAL A 5 -2.39 -9.92 6.95
N SER A 6 -3.02 -10.26 5.83
CA SER A 6 -2.68 -9.70 4.53
C SER A 6 -3.65 -8.57 4.19
N VAL A 7 -3.14 -7.35 3.99
CA VAL A 7 -3.92 -6.18 3.59
C VAL A 7 -3.74 -5.99 2.09
N ILE A 8 -4.79 -6.29 1.32
CA ILE A 8 -4.77 -6.16 -0.14
C ILE A 8 -5.39 -4.82 -0.53
N ILE A 9 -4.63 -3.97 -1.20
CA ILE A 9 -5.06 -2.64 -1.66
C ILE A 9 -5.13 -2.68 -3.19
N VAL A 10 -6.34 -2.64 -3.74
CA VAL A 10 -6.54 -2.47 -5.18
C VAL A 10 -6.64 -0.97 -5.49
N ASN A 11 -5.84 -0.49 -6.43
CA ASN A 11 -5.76 0.92 -6.80
C ASN A 11 -6.02 1.12 -8.30
N TRP A 12 -6.79 2.17 -8.62
CA TRP A 12 -6.92 2.68 -9.98
C TRP A 12 -6.95 4.20 -9.94
N ASN A 13 -5.87 4.84 -10.38
CA ASN A 13 -5.67 6.31 -10.34
C ASN A 13 -5.86 6.96 -8.95
N GLY A 14 -5.76 6.20 -7.86
CA GLY A 14 -6.07 6.64 -6.48
C GLY A 14 -4.88 7.19 -5.68
N MET A 15 -3.86 7.74 -6.35
CA MET A 15 -2.62 8.20 -5.68
C MET A 15 -2.88 9.20 -4.55
N GLU A 16 -3.92 10.03 -4.68
CA GLU A 16 -4.31 11.01 -3.68
C GLU A 16 -4.67 10.36 -2.33
N HIS A 17 -5.37 9.23 -2.35
CA HIS A 17 -5.81 8.52 -1.15
C HIS A 17 -4.76 7.56 -0.60
N LEU A 18 -3.83 7.13 -1.44
CA LEU A 18 -2.84 6.12 -1.09
C LEU A 18 -1.96 6.55 0.09
N ASN A 19 -1.63 7.84 0.18
CA ASN A 19 -0.81 8.36 1.26
C ASN A 19 -1.51 8.27 2.62
N GLU A 20 -2.78 8.62 2.69
CA GLU A 20 -3.55 8.56 3.93
C GLU A 20 -3.80 7.12 4.34
N CYS A 21 -4.16 6.26 3.38
CA CYS A 21 -4.35 4.83 3.60
C CYS A 21 -3.09 4.18 4.20
N LEU A 22 -1.94 4.32 3.56
CA LEU A 22 -0.68 3.72 4.02
C LEU A 22 -0.18 4.36 5.34
N SER A 23 -0.41 5.67 5.52
CA SER A 23 -0.12 6.34 6.80
C SER A 23 -1.02 5.85 7.93
N SER A 24 -2.25 5.42 7.64
CA SER A 24 -3.15 4.82 8.64
C SER A 24 -2.72 3.40 9.00
N LEU A 25 -2.22 2.63 8.03
CA LEU A 25 -1.72 1.27 8.24
C LEU A 25 -0.44 1.27 9.07
N SER A 26 0.48 2.20 8.83
CA SER A 26 1.71 2.32 9.64
C SER A 26 1.44 2.61 11.12
N LYS A 27 0.32 3.27 11.42
CA LYS A 27 -0.15 3.60 12.79
C LYS A 27 -0.93 2.48 13.48
N GLN A 28 -1.25 1.38 12.81
CA GLN A 28 -1.99 0.27 13.44
C GLN A 28 -1.25 -0.30 14.65
N THR A 29 -1.99 -0.64 15.70
CA THR A 29 -1.42 -1.26 16.92
C THR A 29 -1.03 -2.72 16.68
N TYR A 30 -1.72 -3.40 15.76
CA TYR A 30 -1.34 -4.72 15.27
C TYR A 30 -0.22 -4.59 14.24
N LYS A 31 0.89 -5.31 14.42
CA LYS A 31 2.09 -5.18 13.55
C LYS A 31 2.40 -6.40 12.69
N ASN A 32 1.72 -7.52 12.91
CA ASN A 32 1.99 -8.75 12.16
C ASN A 32 1.14 -8.81 10.88
N PHE A 33 1.36 -7.86 9.98
CA PHE A 33 0.66 -7.77 8.71
C PHE A 33 1.60 -7.44 7.56
N GLU A 34 1.21 -7.84 6.36
CA GLU A 34 1.82 -7.47 5.09
C GLU A 34 0.85 -6.59 4.28
N VAL A 35 1.38 -5.79 3.36
CA VAL A 35 0.58 -4.96 2.45
C VAL A 35 0.91 -5.35 1.02
N ILE A 36 -0.11 -5.80 0.30
CA ILE A 36 -0.02 -6.20 -1.10
C ILE A 36 -0.76 -5.14 -1.92
N PHE A 37 -0.06 -4.47 -2.82
CA PHE A 37 -0.62 -3.39 -3.63
C PHE A 37 -0.84 -3.85 -5.07
N VAL A 38 -2.09 -3.77 -5.53
CA VAL A 38 -2.50 -4.19 -6.87
C VAL A 38 -2.91 -2.97 -7.68
N ASP A 39 -2.09 -2.62 -8.68
CA ASP A 39 -2.46 -1.58 -9.65
C ASP A 39 -3.38 -2.15 -10.74
N ASN A 40 -4.61 -1.65 -10.81
CA ASN A 40 -5.64 -2.08 -11.74
C ASN A 40 -5.63 -1.23 -13.03
N GLY A 41 -4.44 -1.04 -13.61
CA GLY A 41 -4.26 -0.32 -14.87
C GLY A 41 -4.35 1.21 -14.73
N SER A 42 -3.70 1.78 -13.71
CA SER A 42 -3.58 3.24 -13.60
C SER A 42 -2.80 3.81 -14.79
N ILE A 43 -3.18 5.01 -15.24
CA ILE A 43 -2.50 5.72 -16.34
C ILE A 43 -1.37 6.63 -15.84
N ASP A 44 -1.21 6.76 -14.52
CA ASP A 44 -0.13 7.53 -13.91
C ASP A 44 1.21 6.77 -14.00
N PHE A 45 2.04 7.18 -14.98
CA PHE A 45 3.38 6.64 -15.21
C PHE A 45 4.30 6.71 -13.97
N ASN A 46 4.03 7.62 -13.02
CA ASN A 46 4.84 7.78 -11.83
C ASN A 46 4.32 6.99 -10.63
N LEU A 47 3.19 6.28 -10.75
CA LEU A 47 2.54 5.59 -9.63
C LEU A 47 3.51 4.66 -8.89
N LYS A 48 4.13 3.73 -9.63
CA LYS A 48 5.08 2.74 -9.06
C LYS A 48 6.32 3.40 -8.46
N PHE A 49 6.87 4.41 -9.15
CA PHE A 49 8.05 5.13 -8.67
C PHE A 49 7.76 5.87 -7.35
N ASN A 50 6.63 6.58 -7.29
CA ASN A 50 6.21 7.29 -6.10
C ASN A 50 5.86 6.35 -4.94
N LEU A 51 5.24 5.20 -5.23
CA LEU A 51 4.93 4.17 -4.24
C LEU A 51 6.21 3.63 -3.60
N LYS A 52 7.17 3.14 -4.40
CA LYS A 52 8.44 2.60 -3.89
C LYS A 52 9.28 3.64 -3.14
N ARG A 53 9.29 4.90 -3.60
CA ARG A 53 10.05 5.96 -2.93
C ARG A 53 9.51 6.29 -1.55
N ARG A 54 8.18 6.30 -1.39
CA ARG A 54 7.51 6.71 -0.14
C ARG A 54 7.25 5.54 0.81
N PHE A 55 7.05 4.35 0.26
CA PHE A 55 6.65 3.15 1.00
C PHE A 55 7.45 1.92 0.49
N PRO A 56 8.75 1.84 0.80
CA PRO A 56 9.64 0.81 0.25
C PRO A 56 9.37 -0.62 0.78
N HIS A 57 8.42 -0.78 1.71
CA HIS A 57 8.07 -2.03 2.39
C HIS A 57 6.77 -2.66 1.88
N ILE A 58 6.21 -2.15 0.78
CA ILE A 58 5.00 -2.67 0.15
C ILE A 58 5.39 -3.58 -1.01
N ASP A 59 4.79 -4.75 -1.05
CA ASP A 59 4.95 -5.71 -2.14
C ASP A 59 3.94 -5.41 -3.26
N GLU A 60 4.40 -5.49 -4.52
CA GLU A 60 3.61 -5.36 -5.76
C GLU A 60 3.35 -6.73 -6.39
#